data_AF-A0A5B1AHJ1-F1
#
_entry.id   AF-A0A5B1AHJ1-F1
#
_cell.length_a   1.000
_cell.length_b   1.000
_cell.length_c   1.000
_cell.angle_alpha   90.00
_cell.angle_beta   90.00
_cell.angle_gamma   90.00
#
_symmetry.space_group_name_H-M   'P 1'
#
loop_
_entity.id
_entity.type
_entity.pdbx_description
1 polymer ?
#
loop_
_entity_poly.entity_id
_entity_poly.type
_entity_poly.pdbx_seq_one_letter_code
_entity_poly.pdbx_strand_id
1 'polypeptide(L)'
;AAAQLAAMGELFAYRLSRCSETEDWAIDTMEAVAAEVAAALRISQGLAASRLRYARAMREQLPQVAQLFVAGDIDYRAFQTIV
;
A
#
# COMPACT_ATOMS: atom_id res chain seq x y z
N ALA A 1 -2.89 0.51 -12.05
CA ALA A 1 -2.80 -0.18 -10.75
C ALA A 1 -1.55 0.23 -9.98
N ALA A 2 -0.34 0.07 -10.54
CA ALA A 2 0.92 0.45 -9.89
C ALA A 2 0.95 1.90 -9.35
N ALA A 3 0.55 2.89 -10.16
CA ALA A 3 0.49 4.29 -9.73
C ALA A 3 -0.43 4.52 -8.51
N GLN A 4 -1.55 3.80 -8.43
CA GLN A 4 -2.47 3.91 -7.29
C GLN A 4 -1.84 3.33 -6.01
N LEU A 5 -1.16 2.19 -6.11
CA LEU A 5 -0.46 1.61 -4.95
C LEU A 5 0.71 2.49 -4.51
N ALA A 6 1.47 3.07 -5.45
CA ALA A 6 2.53 4.02 -5.12
C ALA A 6 2.00 5.21 -4.31
N ALA A 7 0.92 5.83 -4.76
CA ALA A 7 0.27 6.94 -4.05
C ALA A 7 -0.25 6.54 -2.66
N MET A 8 -0.81 5.33 -2.52
CA MET A 8 -1.22 4.80 -1.21
C MET A 8 -0.04 4.59 -0.26
N GLY A 9 1.09 4.10 -0.79
CA GLY A 9 2.32 3.93 0.00
C GLY A 9 2.94 5.25 0.44
N GLU A 10 2.86 6.28 -0.41
CA GLU A 10 3.27 7.65 -0.04
C GLU A 10 2.37 8.25 1.05
N LEU A 11 1.04 8.07 0.94
CA LEU A 11 0.09 8.49 1.97
C LEU A 11 0.38 7.81 3.31
N PHE A 12 0.65 6.50 3.28
CA PHE A 12 1.02 5.75 4.47
C PHE A 12 2.30 6.29 5.12
N ALA A 13 3.38 6.44 4.35
CA ALA A 13 4.64 6.97 4.86
C ALA A 13 4.49 8.39 5.44
N TYR A 14 3.68 9.23 4.79
CA TYR A 14 3.36 10.57 5.27
C TYR A 14 2.64 10.55 6.62
N ARG A 15 1.66 9.65 6.80
CA ARG A 15 0.92 9.50 8.07
C ARG A 15 1.81 8.91 9.16
N LEU A 16 2.56 7.86 8.85
CA LEU A 16 3.48 7.19 9.78
C LEU A 16 4.51 8.18 10.36
N SER A 17 5.06 9.07 9.53
CA SER A 17 6.02 10.09 9.98
C SER A 17 5.48 11.08 11.03
N ARG A 18 4.16 11.10 11.27
CA ARG A 18 3.48 11.97 12.25
C ARG A 18 2.92 11.19 13.43
N CYS A 19 3.13 9.88 13.47
CA CYS A 19 2.72 9.00 14.54
C CYS A 19 3.97 8.51 15.30
N SER A 20 3.75 8.01 16.52
CA SER A 20 4.81 7.40 17.34
C SER A 20 5.10 5.94 16.98
N GLU A 21 4.43 5.43 15.93
CA GLU A 21 4.53 4.06 15.44
C GLU A 21 5.78 3.87 14.55
N THR A 22 6.27 2.64 14.48
CA THR A 22 7.38 2.26 13.60
C THR A 22 6.86 1.44 12.41
N GLU A 23 7.67 1.25 11.37
CA GLU A 23 7.27 0.42 10.22
C GLU A 23 6.86 -1.01 10.62
N ASP A 24 7.50 -1.56 11.66
CA ASP A 24 7.19 -2.90 12.21
C ASP A 24 5.90 -2.94 13.04
N TRP A 25 5.39 -1.78 13.49
CA TRP A 25 4.25 -1.68 14.40
C TRP A 25 3.42 -0.43 14.12
N ALA A 26 2.72 -0.44 12.97
CA ALA A 26 1.92 0.66 12.44
C ALA A 26 0.43 0.29 12.28
N ILE A 27 -0.17 -0.33 13.29
CA ILE A 27 -1.54 -0.86 13.22
C ILE A 27 -2.55 0.28 13.12
N ASP A 28 -2.41 1.31 13.96
CA ASP A 28 -3.35 2.43 14.00
C ASP A 28 -3.24 3.26 12.72
N THR A 29 -2.00 3.49 12.25
CA THR A 29 -1.75 4.15 10.96
C THR A 29 -2.31 3.35 9.79
N MET A 30 -2.18 2.03 9.79
CA MET A 30 -2.74 1.15 8.74
C MET A 30 -4.27 1.27 8.69
N GLU A 31 -4.94 1.18 9.85
CA GLU A 31 -6.40 1.27 9.90
C GLU A 31 -6.91 2.66 9.51
N ALA A 32 -6.25 3.72 9.97
CA ALA A 32 -6.60 5.09 9.61
C ALA A 32 -6.48 5.32 8.08
N VAL A 33 -5.36 4.93 7.48
CA VAL A 33 -5.14 5.09 6.03
C VAL A 33 -6.09 4.20 5.23
N ALA A 34 -6.38 2.97 5.69
CA ALA A 34 -7.34 2.10 5.04
C ALA A 34 -8.74 2.72 5.03
N ALA A 35 -9.18 3.34 6.15
CA ALA A 35 -10.44 4.05 6.22
C ALA A 35 -10.50 5.28 5.30
N GLU A 36 -9.43 6.09 5.25
CA GLU A 36 -9.32 7.24 4.34
C GLU A 36 -9.42 6.83 2.87
N VAL A 37 -8.69 5.80 2.48
CA VAL A 37 -8.70 5.28 1.09
C VAL A 37 -10.05 4.65 0.76
N ALA A 38 -10.66 3.92 1.69
CA ALA A 38 -11.98 3.32 1.50
C ALA A 38 -13.05 4.38 1.21
N ALA A 39 -13.05 5.46 2.01
CA ALA A 39 -13.95 6.59 1.82
C ALA A 39 -13.70 7.30 0.48
N ALA A 40 -12.44 7.60 0.14
CA ALA A 40 -12.09 8.31 -1.09
C ALA A 40 -12.45 7.52 -2.36
N LEU A 41 -12.29 6.20 -2.34
CA LEU A 41 -12.54 5.33 -3.50
C LEU A 41 -13.93 4.70 -3.52
N ARG A 42 -14.75 4.91 -2.48
CA ARG A 42 -16.07 4.28 -2.27
C ARG A 42 -16.00 2.75 -2.35
N ILE A 43 -15.05 2.17 -1.61
CA ILE A 43 -14.86 0.72 -1.48
C ILE A 43 -14.94 0.30 -0.01
N SER A 44 -14.97 -1.01 0.26
CA SER A 44 -14.91 -1.50 1.64
C SER A 44 -13.53 -1.25 2.26
N GLN A 45 -13.50 -1.00 3.58
CA GLN A 45 -12.26 -0.85 4.34
C GLN A 45 -11.36 -2.07 4.24
N GLY A 46 -11.91 -3.29 4.24
CA GLY A 46 -11.13 -4.51 4.04
C GLY A 46 -10.43 -4.58 2.67
N LEU A 47 -11.09 -4.11 1.60
CA LEU A 47 -10.45 -4.02 0.28
C LEU A 47 -9.37 -2.93 0.25
N ALA A 48 -9.61 -1.79 0.90
CA ALA A 48 -8.62 -0.73 1.03
C ALA A 48 -7.38 -1.19 1.83
N ALA A 49 -7.57 -1.89 2.94
CA ALA A 49 -6.51 -2.46 3.76
C ALA A 49 -5.68 -3.49 2.97
N SER A 50 -6.32 -4.36 2.19
CA SER A 50 -5.63 -5.30 1.30
C SER A 50 -4.76 -4.58 0.27
N ARG A 51 -5.28 -3.53 -0.38
CA ARG A 51 -4.51 -2.68 -1.30
C ARG A 51 -3.37 -1.94 -0.60
N LEU A 52 -3.59 -1.47 0.63
CA LEU A 52 -2.57 -0.78 1.42
C LEU A 52 -1.41 -1.71 1.78
N ARG A 53 -1.70 -2.97 2.12
CA ARG A 53 -0.69 -4.00 2.32
C ARG A 53 0.18 -4.19 1.07
N TYR A 54 -0.42 -4.25 -0.11
CA TYR A 54 0.31 -4.32 -1.37
C TYR A 54 1.15 -3.07 -1.65
N ALA A 55 0.62 -1.88 -1.32
CA ALA A 55 1.35 -0.62 -1.43
C ALA A 55 2.59 -0.58 -0.51
N ARG A 56 2.46 -1.07 0.72
CA ARG A 56 3.60 -1.23 1.65
C ARG A 56 4.60 -2.25 1.15
N ALA A 57 4.16 -3.42 0.69
CA ALA A 57 5.07 -4.41 0.13
C ALA A 57 5.85 -3.87 -1.07
N MET A 58 5.20 -3.09 -1.94
CA MET A 58 5.82 -2.42 -3.08
C MET A 58 6.92 -1.43 -2.66
N ARG A 59 6.72 -0.70 -1.54
CA ARG A 59 7.62 0.37 -1.08
C ARG A 59 8.72 -0.12 -0.14
N GLU A 60 8.36 -0.99 0.81
CA GLU A 60 9.16 -1.30 2.00
C GLU A 60 9.81 -2.69 1.91
N GLN A 61 9.20 -3.65 1.21
CA GLN A 61 9.62 -5.07 1.28
C GLN A 61 10.21 -5.61 -0.03
N LEU A 62 9.60 -5.29 -1.17
CA LEU A 62 9.92 -5.88 -2.47
C LEU A 62 10.14 -4.80 -3.56
N PRO A 63 11.08 -3.86 -3.37
CA PRO A 63 11.28 -2.75 -4.30
C PRO A 63 11.73 -3.19 -5.71
N GLN A 64 12.36 -4.37 -5.84
CA GLN A 64 12.72 -4.92 -7.15
C GLN A 64 11.49 -5.45 -7.91
N VAL A 65 10.58 -6.13 -7.22
CA VAL A 65 9.32 -6.61 -7.81
C VAL A 65 8.41 -5.42 -8.15
N ALA A 66 8.42 -4.38 -7.30
CA ALA A 66 7.73 -3.11 -7.56
C ALA A 66 8.18 -2.46 -8.87
N GLN A 67 9.49 -2.46 -9.17
CA GLN A 67 10.01 -1.90 -10.42
C GLN A 67 9.47 -2.64 -11.64
N LEU A 68 9.45 -3.98 -11.61
CA LEU A 68 8.87 -4.79 -12.69
C LEU A 68 7.37 -4.50 -12.86
N PHE A 69 6.64 -4.34 -11.76
CA PHE A 69 5.21 -4.03 -11.81
C PHE A 69 4.94 -2.61 -12.34
N VAL A 70 5.76 -1.63 -11.97
CA VAL A 70 5.68 -0.24 -12.47
C VAL A 70 6.05 -0.17 -13.96
N ALA A 71 7.07 -0.92 -14.37
CA ALA A 71 7.49 -1.03 -15.78
C ALA A 71 6.45 -1.75 -16.65
N GLY A 72 5.56 -2.55 -16.03
CA GLY A 72 4.54 -3.35 -16.73
C GLY A 72 5.03 -4.71 -17.19
N ASP A 73 6.23 -5.14 -16.76
CA ASP A 73 6.79 -6.46 -17.06
C ASP A 73 6.02 -7.59 -16.35
N ILE A 74 5.40 -7.27 -15.22
CA ILE A 74 4.45 -8.15 -14.53
C ILE A 74 3.10 -7.45 -14.36
N ASP A 75 2.02 -8.22 -14.47
CA ASP A 75 0.67 -7.70 -14.24
C ASP A 75 0.31 -7.68 -12.74
N TYR A 76 -0.86 -7.13 -12.43
CA TYR A 76 -1.32 -7.03 -11.05
C TYR A 76 -1.53 -8.40 -10.39
N ARG A 77 -1.93 -9.44 -11.14
CA ARG A 77 -2.16 -10.78 -10.59
C ARG A 77 -0.84 -11.48 -10.24
N ALA A 78 0.15 -11.34 -11.11
CA ALA A 78 1.50 -11.82 -10.86
C ALA A 78 2.10 -11.14 -9.63
N PHE A 79 1.96 -9.81 -9.53
CA PHE A 79 2.39 -9.07 -8.35
C PHE A 79 1.71 -9.56 -7.06
N GLN A 80 0.38 -9.72 -7.07
CA GLN A 80 -0.38 -10.23 -5.92
C GLN A 80 -0.02 -11.66 -5.51
N THR A 81 0.59 -12.45 -6.41
CA THR A 81 1.03 -13.82 -6.11
C THR A 81 2.37 -13.84 -5.38
N ILE A 82 3.20 -12.82 -5.58
CA ILE A 82 4.54 -12.69 -4.99
C ILE A 82 4.47 -12.10 -3.57
N VAL A 83 3.49 -11.21 -3.31
CA VAL A 83 3.28 -10.51 -2.02
C VAL A 83 2.35 -11.27 -1.09
#